data_AF-A0A4Q3YN85-F1
#
_entry.id   AF-A0A4Q3YN85-F1
#
_cell.length_a   1.000
_cell.length_b   1.000
_cell.length_c   1.000
_cell.angle_alpha   90.00
_cell.angle_beta   90.00
_cell.angle_gamma   90.00
#
_symmetry.space_group_name_H-M   'P 1'
#
loop_
_entity.id
_entity.type
_entity.pdbx_description
1 polymer ?
#
loop_
_entity_poly.entity_id
_entity_poly.type
_entity_poly.pdbx_seq_one_letter_code
_entity_poly.pdbx_strand_id
1 'polypeptide(L)'
;MPWKKRILKIPKGIHAALSTVGDLVVVSTTKVVTKADLDSGVYSHLWNTTPTNGPVSTLPEPTNGRYSKANVNGWEIVRRDLPKITKTSRFWETPNFGDGSRNGYTTHYAHQKVYPREYFEAPRAEIETELMQRPTIDSGPHIFRFSVDRVLDQKAATFRQDLLFCLNLMMENVGAAGIHSSTATREDYLKTVTIDWELFPPGSVEETVAAFLSGRKFDDAKKGLVRERVMLFDRLKPEAYIRGQGGFGTYVGAKFADDLVVFENLNYGNALYVLYHQWQEVSKRSRRDIVRGADTDFDRIPHTKGWQDAFQKIMRRELAKRRKPGG
;
A
#
# COMPACT_ATOMS: atom_id res chain seq x y z
N MET A 1 -7.88 0.18 14.70
CA MET A 1 -6.69 0.13 13.83
C MET A 1 -6.18 1.52 13.47
N PRO A 2 -4.86 1.70 13.22
CA PRO A 2 -4.28 2.99 12.83
C PRO A 2 -4.74 3.45 11.44
N TRP A 3 -5.24 2.52 10.62
CA TRP A 3 -5.70 2.78 9.26
C TRP A 3 -7.16 3.25 9.28
N LYS A 4 -7.41 4.53 8.92
CA LYS A 4 -8.76 5.12 8.87
C LYS A 4 -9.27 5.42 7.46
N LYS A 5 -8.60 4.94 6.42
CA LYS A 5 -8.93 5.29 5.02
C LYS A 5 -9.90 4.29 4.42
N ARG A 6 -11.06 4.80 3.99
CA ARG A 6 -12.07 4.06 3.23
C ARG A 6 -12.00 4.43 1.75
N ILE A 7 -12.05 3.43 0.89
CA ILE A 7 -12.09 3.57 -0.57
C ILE A 7 -13.55 3.56 -1.02
N LEU A 8 -14.06 4.71 -1.47
CA LEU A 8 -15.42 4.85 -2.01
C LEU A 8 -15.49 4.60 -3.52
N LYS A 9 -14.39 4.83 -4.22
CA LYS A 9 -14.24 4.64 -5.66
C LYS A 9 -12.90 3.96 -5.91
N ILE A 10 -12.83 3.07 -6.90
CA ILE A 10 -11.60 2.37 -7.25
C ILE A 10 -10.54 3.44 -7.61
N PRO A 11 -9.36 3.42 -6.97
CA PRO A 11 -8.28 4.36 -7.28
C PRO A 11 -7.82 4.26 -8.73
N LYS A 12 -7.41 5.39 -9.34
CA LYS A 12 -6.95 5.42 -10.74
C LYS A 12 -5.80 4.44 -11.03
N GLY A 13 -4.87 4.26 -10.08
CA GLY A 13 -3.78 3.30 -10.22
C GLY A 13 -4.26 1.85 -10.31
N ILE A 14 -5.28 1.48 -9.53
CA ILE A 14 -5.89 0.15 -9.58
C ILE A 14 -6.66 -0.02 -10.90
N HIS A 15 -7.35 1.02 -11.37
CA HIS A 15 -7.99 0.99 -12.69
C HIS A 15 -7.00 0.76 -13.83
N ALA A 16 -5.83 1.42 -13.81
CA ALA A 16 -4.78 1.18 -14.80
C ALA A 16 -4.23 -0.24 -14.70
N ALA A 17 -3.98 -0.73 -13.48
CA ALA A 17 -3.52 -2.09 -13.27
C ALA A 17 -4.52 -3.14 -13.78
N LEU A 18 -5.84 -2.90 -13.68
CA LEU A 18 -6.88 -3.82 -14.18
C LEU A 18 -6.76 -4.10 -15.68
N SER A 19 -6.30 -3.12 -16.48
CA SER A 19 -6.08 -3.31 -17.92
C SER A 19 -4.85 -4.16 -18.26
N THR A 20 -3.94 -4.32 -17.32
CA THR A 20 -2.69 -5.09 -17.50
C THR A 20 -2.72 -6.46 -16.84
N VAL A 21 -3.52 -6.65 -15.78
CA VAL A 21 -3.78 -7.98 -15.23
C VAL A 21 -4.88 -8.69 -16.00
N GLY A 22 -4.77 -10.01 -16.14
CA GLY A 22 -5.75 -10.83 -16.86
C GLY A 22 -7.15 -10.85 -16.23
N ASP A 23 -8.04 -11.67 -16.78
CA ASP A 23 -9.46 -11.71 -16.40
C ASP A 23 -9.71 -12.09 -14.92
N LEU A 24 -8.82 -12.88 -14.32
CA LEU A 24 -8.93 -13.33 -12.94
C LEU A 24 -7.92 -12.60 -12.06
N VAL A 25 -8.41 -11.80 -11.13
CA VAL A 25 -7.60 -10.92 -10.28
C VAL A 25 -7.77 -11.25 -8.80
N VAL A 26 -6.71 -11.01 -8.02
CA VAL A 26 -6.73 -11.16 -6.57
C VAL A 26 -6.30 -9.85 -5.94
N VAL A 27 -7.04 -9.42 -4.92
CA VAL A 27 -6.67 -8.23 -4.14
C VAL A 27 -5.52 -8.60 -3.22
N SER A 28 -4.36 -8.06 -3.53
CA SER A 28 -3.13 -8.36 -2.80
C SER A 28 -2.17 -7.18 -2.86
N THR A 29 -1.32 -7.07 -1.85
CA THR A 29 -0.30 -6.05 -1.76
C THR A 29 0.92 -6.61 -1.05
N THR A 30 2.08 -6.16 -1.45
CA THR A 30 3.32 -6.42 -0.74
C THR A 30 3.72 -5.19 0.04
N LYS A 31 4.18 -5.40 1.26
CA LYS A 31 4.47 -4.32 2.20
C LYS A 31 5.73 -4.62 2.97
N VAL A 32 6.56 -3.59 3.10
CA VAL A 32 7.68 -3.58 4.01
C VAL A 32 7.17 -3.35 5.43
N VAL A 33 7.45 -4.31 6.30
CA VAL A 33 7.11 -4.26 7.73
C VAL A 33 8.40 -4.13 8.51
N THR A 34 8.49 -3.07 9.32
CA THR A 34 9.69 -2.82 10.13
C THR A 34 9.68 -3.67 11.39
N LYS A 35 10.85 -3.94 11.97
CA LYS A 35 10.95 -4.63 13.27
C LYS A 35 10.14 -3.93 14.37
N ALA A 36 10.11 -2.60 14.36
CA ALA A 36 9.30 -1.82 15.30
C ALA A 36 7.79 -2.06 15.16
N ASP A 37 7.29 -2.27 13.93
CA ASP A 37 5.87 -2.58 13.70
C ASP A 37 5.52 -4.00 14.16
N LEU A 38 6.48 -4.94 14.04
CA LEU A 38 6.35 -6.30 14.58
C LEU A 38 6.36 -6.29 16.12
N ASP A 39 7.33 -5.60 16.72
CA ASP A 39 7.49 -5.51 18.18
C ASP A 39 6.30 -4.79 18.85
N SER A 40 5.71 -3.80 18.18
CA SER A 40 4.50 -3.10 18.66
C SER A 40 3.21 -3.88 18.39
N GLY A 41 3.27 -5.03 17.72
CA GLY A 41 2.11 -5.88 17.47
C GLY A 41 1.08 -5.28 16.53
N VAL A 42 1.46 -4.37 15.62
CA VAL A 42 0.51 -3.69 14.71
C VAL A 42 -0.27 -4.66 13.82
N TYR A 43 0.31 -5.83 13.53
CA TYR A 43 -0.26 -6.87 12.69
C TYR A 43 -0.61 -8.17 13.44
N SER A 44 -0.61 -8.16 14.78
CA SER A 44 -0.90 -9.36 15.58
C SER A 44 -2.32 -9.91 15.37
N HIS A 45 -3.25 -9.09 14.91
CA HIS A 45 -4.60 -9.51 14.52
C HIS A 45 -4.65 -10.33 13.22
N LEU A 46 -3.57 -10.34 12.43
CA LEU A 46 -3.45 -11.14 11.20
C LEU A 46 -2.61 -12.40 11.41
N TRP A 47 -1.88 -12.48 12.52
CA TRP A 47 -1.10 -13.65 12.87
C TRP A 47 -0.82 -13.67 14.38
N ASN A 48 -1.07 -14.81 15.02
CA ASN A 48 -0.70 -15.00 16.43
C ASN A 48 0.83 -15.04 16.62
N THR A 49 1.56 -15.49 15.60
CA THR A 49 3.02 -15.51 15.58
C THR A 49 3.47 -15.12 14.18
N THR A 50 4.50 -14.28 14.08
CA THR A 50 5.02 -13.79 12.80
C THR A 50 5.27 -14.97 11.84
N PRO A 51 4.69 -14.97 10.63
CA PRO A 51 4.86 -16.05 9.68
C PRO A 51 6.34 -16.26 9.38
N THR A 52 6.84 -17.48 9.63
CA THR A 52 8.24 -17.85 9.36
C THR A 52 8.36 -18.81 8.19
N ASN A 53 7.38 -19.70 8.02
CA ASN A 53 7.33 -20.71 6.96
C ASN A 53 5.91 -20.75 6.34
N GLY A 54 5.80 -20.39 5.07
CA GLY A 54 4.56 -20.46 4.30
C GLY A 54 3.52 -19.38 4.63
N PRO A 55 2.39 -19.38 3.91
CA PRO A 55 1.29 -18.47 4.17
C PRO A 55 0.52 -18.84 5.44
N VAL A 56 0.05 -17.82 6.16
CA VAL A 56 -0.88 -17.92 7.28
C VAL A 56 -2.16 -17.19 6.90
N SER A 57 -3.29 -17.90 6.92
CA SER A 57 -4.60 -17.30 6.67
C SER A 57 -5.29 -16.96 7.97
N THR A 58 -5.94 -15.81 8.02
CA THR A 58 -6.69 -15.37 9.21
C THR A 58 -7.94 -14.61 8.79
N LEU A 59 -9.05 -14.92 9.46
CA LEU A 59 -10.30 -14.21 9.27
C LEU A 59 -10.24 -12.84 9.99
N PRO A 60 -10.43 -11.71 9.27
CA PRO A 60 -10.39 -10.39 9.88
C PRO A 60 -11.41 -10.20 11.01
N GLU A 61 -10.97 -9.67 12.14
CA GLU A 61 -11.85 -9.42 13.29
C GLU A 61 -12.93 -8.36 12.97
N PRO A 62 -14.19 -8.56 13.41
CA PRO A 62 -15.27 -7.57 13.22
C PRO A 62 -14.99 -6.19 13.82
N THR A 63 -14.10 -6.12 14.81
CA THR A 63 -13.68 -4.90 15.51
C THR A 63 -12.79 -4.00 14.66
N ASN A 64 -12.16 -4.53 13.61
CA ASN A 64 -11.20 -3.81 12.77
C ASN A 64 -11.86 -2.74 11.89
N GLY A 65 -13.12 -2.93 11.52
CA GLY A 65 -13.88 -1.93 10.77
C GLY A 65 -15.20 -2.44 10.21
N ARG A 66 -15.83 -1.60 9.39
CA ARG A 66 -17.17 -1.87 8.83
C ARG A 66 -17.11 -3.05 7.86
N TYR A 67 -16.09 -3.11 7.01
CA TYR A 67 -15.97 -4.17 6.01
C TYR A 67 -15.54 -5.47 6.66
N SER A 68 -14.69 -5.42 7.70
CA SER A 68 -14.34 -6.57 8.52
C SER A 68 -15.57 -7.12 9.27
N LYS A 69 -16.42 -6.24 9.83
CA LYS A 69 -17.72 -6.65 10.41
C LYS A 69 -18.67 -7.26 9.39
N ALA A 70 -18.77 -6.66 8.21
CA ALA A 70 -19.59 -7.17 7.11
C ALA A 70 -19.04 -8.49 6.55
N ASN A 71 -17.72 -8.71 6.63
CA ASN A 71 -17.07 -9.95 6.21
C ASN A 71 -17.54 -11.15 7.04
N VAL A 72 -17.75 -10.94 8.35
CA VAL A 72 -18.15 -11.99 9.30
C VAL A 72 -19.67 -12.13 9.41
N ASN A 73 -20.40 -11.01 9.43
CA ASN A 73 -21.83 -10.99 9.73
C ASN A 73 -22.73 -10.80 8.50
N GLY A 74 -22.16 -10.51 7.33
CA GLY A 74 -22.91 -10.03 6.17
C GLY A 74 -23.41 -8.61 6.38
N TRP A 75 -24.27 -8.15 5.46
CA TRP A 75 -24.93 -6.85 5.59
C TRP A 75 -26.26 -6.82 4.86
N GLU A 76 -27.06 -5.80 5.15
CA GLU A 76 -28.33 -5.57 4.49
C GLU A 76 -28.36 -4.18 3.83
N ILE A 77 -29.02 -4.10 2.68
CA ILE A 77 -29.27 -2.86 1.96
C ILE A 77 -30.78 -2.64 1.87
N VAL A 78 -31.24 -1.48 2.32
CA VAL A 78 -32.63 -1.06 2.10
C VAL A 78 -32.75 -0.55 0.66
N ARG A 79 -33.49 -1.27 -0.18
CA ARG A 79 -33.70 -0.95 -1.60
C ARG A 79 -34.76 0.14 -1.77
N ARG A 80 -34.34 1.38 -1.53
CA ARG A 80 -35.17 2.59 -1.68
C ARG A 80 -35.48 2.93 -3.14
N ASP A 81 -34.74 2.33 -4.06
CA ASP A 81 -34.93 2.38 -5.51
C ASP A 81 -36.13 1.56 -5.98
N LEU A 82 -36.59 0.59 -5.19
CA LEU A 82 -37.74 -0.26 -5.50
C LEU A 82 -39.02 0.26 -4.83
N PRO A 83 -40.21 -0.03 -5.40
CA PRO A 83 -41.47 0.32 -4.75
C PRO A 83 -41.61 -0.40 -3.40
N LYS A 84 -42.34 0.25 -2.48
CA LYS A 84 -42.60 -0.34 -1.17
C LYS A 84 -43.47 -1.59 -1.29
N ILE A 85 -43.09 -2.63 -0.57
CA ILE A 85 -43.86 -3.86 -0.43
C ILE A 85 -44.71 -3.82 0.85
N THR A 86 -45.85 -4.50 0.83
CA THR A 86 -46.68 -4.67 2.02
C THR A 86 -46.06 -5.77 2.89
N LYS A 87 -45.66 -5.43 4.11
CA LYS A 87 -45.12 -6.38 5.10
C LYS A 87 -46.01 -6.37 6.35
N THR A 88 -46.33 -7.54 6.87
CA THR A 88 -46.97 -7.67 8.18
C THR A 88 -46.00 -7.19 9.25
N SER A 89 -46.37 -6.14 9.98
CA SER A 89 -45.52 -5.46 10.95
C SER A 89 -45.78 -5.90 12.39
N ARG A 90 -47.02 -6.27 12.71
CA ARG A 90 -47.40 -6.80 14.03
C ARG A 90 -48.44 -7.89 13.85
N PHE A 91 -48.42 -8.84 14.78
CA PHE A 91 -49.55 -9.70 15.07
C PHE A 91 -49.86 -9.60 16.55
N TRP A 92 -51.13 -9.70 16.91
CA TRP A 92 -51.58 -9.79 18.30
C TRP A 92 -52.84 -10.62 18.38
N GLU A 93 -53.10 -11.18 19.54
CA GLU A 93 -54.24 -12.04 19.78
C GLU A 93 -55.21 -11.37 20.74
N THR A 94 -56.51 -11.42 20.42
CA THR A 94 -57.56 -10.97 21.31
C THR A 94 -58.41 -12.17 21.72
N PRO A 95 -58.68 -12.37 23.03
CA PRO A 95 -59.61 -13.42 23.46
C PRO A 95 -61.01 -13.18 22.87
N ASN A 96 -61.67 -14.26 22.45
CA ASN A 96 -63.05 -14.19 21.99
C ASN A 96 -63.98 -14.21 23.23
N PHE A 97 -64.70 -13.11 23.48
CA PHE A 97 -65.67 -13.01 24.58
C PHE A 97 -67.11 -13.19 24.05
N GLY A 98 -67.92 -14.03 24.71
CA GLY A 98 -69.38 -14.07 24.50
C GLY A 98 -69.98 -15.34 23.87
N ASP A 99 -69.20 -16.36 23.52
CA ASP A 99 -69.72 -17.67 23.06
C ASP A 99 -68.96 -18.79 23.80
N GLY A 100 -69.61 -19.41 24.79
CA GLY A 100 -69.01 -20.46 25.64
C GLY A 100 -68.65 -21.75 24.90
N SER A 101 -69.06 -21.89 23.63
CA SER A 101 -68.65 -23.00 22.76
C SER A 101 -67.33 -22.74 22.01
N ARG A 102 -66.88 -21.47 21.96
CA ARG A 102 -65.67 -21.02 21.28
C ARG A 102 -64.70 -20.36 22.27
N ASN A 103 -64.18 -21.15 23.21
CA ASN A 103 -62.98 -20.75 23.95
C ASN A 103 -61.81 -20.69 22.96
N GLY A 104 -61.41 -19.48 22.55
CA GLY A 104 -60.35 -19.28 21.57
C GLY A 104 -59.86 -17.83 21.45
N TYR A 105 -58.83 -17.65 20.64
CA TYR A 105 -58.22 -16.36 20.34
C TYR A 105 -58.43 -16.01 18.86
N THR A 106 -58.64 -14.73 18.57
CA THR A 106 -58.56 -14.20 17.20
C THR A 106 -57.21 -13.55 16.98
N THR A 107 -56.47 -14.03 15.98
CA THR A 107 -55.19 -13.43 15.57
C THR A 107 -55.44 -12.27 14.61
N HIS A 108 -54.91 -11.10 14.95
CA HIS A 108 -54.94 -9.89 14.13
C HIS A 108 -53.58 -9.66 13.49
N TYR A 109 -53.59 -9.03 12.31
CA TYR A 109 -52.38 -8.63 11.60
C TYR A 109 -52.45 -7.15 11.25
N ALA A 110 -51.38 -6.40 11.54
CA ALA A 110 -51.19 -5.06 11.01
C ALA A 110 -50.20 -5.13 9.83
N HIS A 111 -50.57 -4.49 8.73
CA HIS A 111 -49.71 -4.40 7.55
C HIS A 111 -49.14 -2.99 7.40
N GLN A 112 -47.88 -2.89 6.97
CA GLN A 112 -47.22 -1.61 6.66
C GLN A 112 -46.50 -1.70 5.32
N LYS A 113 -46.48 -0.59 4.58
CA LYS A 113 -45.67 -0.46 3.36
C LYS A 113 -44.23 -0.11 3.72
N VAL A 114 -43.30 -1.01 3.43
CA VAL A 114 -41.86 -0.86 3.72
C VAL A 114 -41.04 -1.04 2.46
N TYR A 115 -39.87 -0.40 2.40
CA TYR A 115 -38.93 -0.70 1.31
C TYR A 115 -38.37 -2.12 1.48
N PRO A 116 -38.26 -2.91 0.40
CA PRO A 116 -37.63 -4.22 0.46
C PRO A 116 -36.18 -4.11 0.93
N ARG A 117 -35.71 -5.14 1.62
CA ARG A 117 -34.32 -5.27 2.08
C ARG A 117 -33.66 -6.37 1.28
N GLU A 118 -32.46 -6.09 0.79
CA GLU A 118 -31.59 -7.06 0.16
C GLU A 118 -30.54 -7.50 1.18
N TYR A 119 -30.39 -8.81 1.35
CA TYR A 119 -29.46 -9.40 2.31
C TYR A 119 -28.25 -9.93 1.55
N PHE A 120 -27.07 -9.58 2.02
CA PHE A 120 -25.80 -10.07 1.53
C PHE A 120 -25.20 -10.97 2.60
N GLU A 121 -24.98 -12.22 2.24
CA GLU A 121 -24.35 -13.20 3.11
C GLU A 121 -22.92 -12.78 3.45
N ALA A 122 -22.42 -13.27 4.59
CA ALA A 122 -21.07 -13.02 5.05
C ALA A 122 -20.05 -13.63 4.07
N PRO A 123 -19.20 -12.82 3.40
CA PRO A 123 -18.21 -13.34 2.47
C PRO A 123 -17.15 -14.24 3.11
N ARG A 124 -16.89 -14.06 4.42
CA ARG A 124 -15.90 -14.80 5.20
C ARG A 124 -14.52 -14.91 4.54
N ALA A 125 -14.13 -13.87 3.81
CA ALA A 125 -12.85 -13.83 3.12
C ALA A 125 -11.70 -13.73 4.14
N GLU A 126 -10.74 -14.63 4.03
CA GLU A 126 -9.54 -14.63 4.87
C GLU A 126 -8.46 -13.73 4.25
N ILE A 127 -7.57 -13.21 5.11
CA ILE A 127 -6.35 -12.53 4.68
C ILE A 127 -5.21 -13.52 4.85
N GLU A 128 -4.66 -13.95 3.72
CA GLU A 128 -3.44 -14.72 3.64
C GLU A 128 -2.23 -13.79 3.78
N THR A 129 -1.36 -14.10 4.73
CA THR A 129 -0.09 -13.41 4.92
C THR A 129 1.07 -14.36 4.71
N GLU A 130 2.01 -13.98 3.85
CA GLU A 130 3.23 -14.75 3.60
C GLU A 130 4.47 -13.88 3.76
N LEU A 131 5.50 -14.42 4.42
CA LEU A 131 6.82 -13.81 4.45
C LEU A 131 7.54 -14.08 3.12
N MET A 132 7.77 -13.01 2.34
CA MET A 132 8.35 -13.07 1.01
C MET A 132 9.88 -13.04 1.05
N GLN A 133 10.44 -12.18 1.89
CA GLN A 133 11.87 -12.04 2.05
C GLN A 133 12.20 -11.78 3.52
N ARG A 134 13.10 -12.61 4.06
CA ARG A 134 13.73 -12.39 5.37
C ARG A 134 14.76 -11.28 5.24
N PRO A 135 14.93 -10.46 6.29
CA PRO A 135 15.97 -9.46 6.26
C PRO A 135 17.35 -10.13 6.26
N THR A 136 18.29 -9.56 5.51
CA THR A 136 19.68 -10.02 5.46
C THR A 136 20.44 -9.73 6.75
N ILE A 137 19.89 -8.88 7.62
CA ILE A 137 20.42 -8.44 8.92
C ILE A 137 19.27 -8.50 9.93
N ASP A 138 19.50 -8.84 11.20
CA ASP A 138 18.47 -8.97 12.25
C ASP A 138 17.59 -7.72 12.50
N SER A 139 18.02 -6.56 11.99
CA SER A 139 17.31 -5.28 12.06
C SER A 139 16.66 -4.85 10.73
N GLY A 140 16.81 -5.64 9.67
CA GLY A 140 16.36 -5.27 8.33
C GLY A 140 14.84 -5.34 8.12
N PRO A 141 14.35 -4.73 7.02
CA PRO A 141 12.94 -4.75 6.66
C PRO A 141 12.48 -6.17 6.29
N HIS A 142 11.38 -6.62 6.88
CA HIS A 142 10.69 -7.84 6.44
C HIS A 142 9.73 -7.48 5.32
N ILE A 143 9.68 -8.29 4.27
CA ILE A 143 8.73 -8.10 3.18
C ILE A 143 7.63 -9.15 3.32
N PHE A 144 6.40 -8.68 3.52
CA PHE A 144 5.22 -9.54 3.59
C PHE A 144 4.33 -9.31 2.37
N ARG A 145 3.76 -10.40 1.85
CA ARG A 145 2.62 -10.40 0.94
C ARG A 145 1.36 -10.57 1.78
N PHE A 146 0.38 -9.72 1.51
CA PHE A 146 -0.97 -9.82 2.04
C PHE A 146 -1.91 -10.03 0.87
N SER A 147 -2.78 -11.02 0.96
CA SER A 147 -3.75 -11.35 -0.08
C SER A 147 -5.10 -11.65 0.54
N VAL A 148 -6.17 -11.16 -0.07
CA VAL A 148 -7.52 -11.66 0.25
C VAL A 148 -7.69 -12.97 -0.48
N ASP A 149 -8.11 -14.03 0.23
CA ASP A 149 -8.36 -15.35 -0.37
C ASP A 149 -9.69 -15.37 -1.15
N ARG A 150 -9.76 -14.50 -2.17
CA ARG A 150 -10.87 -14.42 -3.13
C ARG A 150 -10.32 -14.06 -4.51
N VAL A 151 -10.58 -14.95 -5.46
CA VAL A 151 -10.37 -14.68 -6.89
C VAL A 151 -11.59 -13.95 -7.45
N LEU A 152 -11.37 -12.85 -8.13
CA LEU A 152 -12.41 -12.02 -8.73
C LEU A 152 -12.30 -12.09 -10.25
N ASP A 153 -13.41 -12.40 -10.91
CA ASP A 153 -13.52 -12.36 -12.37
C ASP A 153 -13.95 -10.97 -12.82
N GLN A 154 -13.13 -10.31 -13.65
CA GLN A 154 -13.42 -8.99 -14.21
C GLN A 154 -14.71 -8.95 -15.04
N LYS A 155 -15.14 -10.09 -15.60
CA LYS A 155 -16.35 -10.22 -16.43
C LYS A 155 -17.63 -10.38 -15.60
N ALA A 156 -17.51 -10.66 -14.30
CA ALA A 156 -18.67 -10.83 -13.43
C ALA A 156 -19.43 -9.51 -13.22
N ALA A 157 -20.76 -9.57 -13.23
CA ALA A 157 -21.60 -8.38 -13.00
C ALA A 157 -21.36 -7.73 -11.61
N THR A 158 -20.98 -8.54 -10.62
CA THR A 158 -20.69 -8.09 -9.24
C THR A 158 -19.24 -7.64 -9.05
N PHE A 159 -18.37 -7.78 -10.06
CA PHE A 159 -16.92 -7.57 -9.97
C PHE A 159 -16.55 -6.27 -9.25
N ARG A 160 -17.15 -5.16 -9.66
CA ARG A 160 -16.86 -3.84 -9.09
C ARG A 160 -17.19 -3.77 -7.60
N GLN A 161 -18.30 -4.37 -7.18
CA GLN A 161 -18.74 -4.39 -5.79
C GLN A 161 -17.81 -5.28 -4.95
N ASP A 162 -17.49 -6.47 -5.47
CA ASP A 162 -16.59 -7.42 -4.80
C ASP A 162 -15.16 -6.88 -4.69
N LEU A 163 -14.65 -6.23 -5.73
CA LEU A 163 -13.34 -5.58 -5.72
C LEU A 163 -13.29 -4.47 -4.67
N LEU A 164 -14.30 -3.58 -4.64
CA LEU A 164 -14.37 -2.52 -3.63
C LEU A 164 -14.47 -3.08 -2.21
N PHE A 165 -15.17 -4.19 -2.02
CA PHE A 165 -15.25 -4.86 -0.72
C PHE A 165 -13.86 -5.35 -0.30
N CYS A 166 -13.17 -6.11 -1.15
CA CYS A 166 -11.86 -6.68 -0.85
C CYS A 166 -10.79 -5.59 -0.64
N LEU A 167 -10.82 -4.51 -1.43
CA LEU A 167 -9.93 -3.35 -1.24
C LEU A 167 -10.13 -2.69 0.12
N ASN A 168 -11.39 -2.49 0.54
CA ASN A 168 -11.65 -1.90 1.85
C ASN A 168 -11.30 -2.85 3.00
N LEU A 169 -11.51 -4.16 2.83
CA LEU A 169 -11.08 -5.17 3.80
C LEU A 169 -9.56 -5.11 4.03
N MET A 170 -8.78 -5.01 2.94
CA MET A 170 -7.32 -4.81 3.01
C MET A 170 -6.93 -3.48 3.64
N MET A 171 -7.62 -2.39 3.31
CA MET A 171 -7.34 -1.09 3.92
C MET A 171 -7.61 -1.04 5.43
N GLU A 172 -8.65 -1.73 5.92
CA GLU A 172 -8.96 -1.80 7.36
C GLU A 172 -7.94 -2.62 8.15
N ASN A 173 -7.37 -3.66 7.54
CA ASN A 173 -6.48 -4.62 8.22
C ASN A 173 -4.98 -4.35 8.01
N VAL A 174 -4.59 -3.93 6.80
CA VAL A 174 -3.19 -3.76 6.37
C VAL A 174 -2.86 -2.29 6.07
N GLY A 175 -3.86 -1.47 5.75
CA GLY A 175 -3.67 -0.05 5.41
C GLY A 175 -3.07 0.21 4.04
N ALA A 176 -2.91 -0.84 3.23
CA ALA A 176 -2.50 -0.81 1.84
C ALA A 176 -3.34 -1.82 1.07
N ALA A 177 -3.61 -1.56 -0.20
CA ALA A 177 -4.35 -2.44 -1.07
C ALA A 177 -3.86 -2.28 -2.50
N GLY A 178 -3.80 -3.39 -3.22
CA GLY A 178 -3.41 -3.47 -4.63
C GLY A 178 -4.13 -4.63 -5.30
N ILE A 179 -3.76 -4.92 -6.54
CA ILE A 179 -4.29 -6.05 -7.30
C ILE A 179 -3.14 -6.75 -8.01
N HIS A 180 -3.24 -8.06 -8.12
CA HIS A 180 -2.34 -8.89 -8.92
C HIS A 180 -3.16 -9.93 -9.68
N SER A 181 -2.56 -10.56 -10.69
CA SER A 181 -3.17 -11.72 -11.35
C SER A 181 -3.36 -12.86 -10.36
N SER A 182 -4.41 -13.65 -10.51
CA SER A 182 -4.57 -14.92 -9.77
C SER A 182 -3.44 -15.92 -10.02
N THR A 183 -2.73 -15.77 -11.15
CA THR A 183 -1.57 -16.59 -11.52
C THR A 183 -0.23 -15.94 -11.17
N ALA A 184 -0.22 -14.84 -10.40
CA ALA A 184 1.01 -14.12 -10.07
C ALA A 184 1.96 -15.00 -9.27
N THR A 185 3.23 -15.02 -9.68
CA THR A 185 4.26 -15.80 -9.01
C THR A 185 4.86 -15.06 -7.82
N ARG A 186 5.57 -15.78 -6.94
CA ARG A 186 6.31 -15.18 -5.82
C ARG A 186 7.27 -14.07 -6.29
N GLU A 187 7.88 -14.24 -7.46
CA GLU A 187 8.78 -13.24 -8.05
C GLU A 187 8.04 -11.97 -8.50
N ASP A 188 6.82 -12.10 -9.05
CA ASP A 188 6.03 -10.94 -9.47
C ASP A 188 5.64 -10.06 -8.27
N TYR A 189 5.38 -10.68 -7.11
CA TYR A 189 5.17 -9.97 -5.86
C TYR A 189 6.46 -9.31 -5.33
N LEU A 190 7.63 -9.93 -5.51
CA LEU A 190 8.90 -9.30 -5.12
C LEU A 190 9.28 -8.14 -6.05
N LYS A 191 8.91 -8.20 -7.34
CA LYS A 191 9.06 -7.11 -8.31
C LYS A 191 8.28 -5.85 -7.88
N THR A 192 7.12 -6.00 -7.25
CA THR A 192 6.34 -4.85 -6.75
C THR A 192 6.91 -4.21 -5.49
N VAL A 193 7.84 -4.88 -4.78
CA VAL A 193 8.55 -4.33 -3.61
C VAL A 193 9.94 -3.84 -3.95
N THR A 194 10.54 -4.40 -5.00
CA THR A 194 11.80 -3.88 -5.52
C THR A 194 11.50 -2.48 -6.00
N ILE A 195 12.18 -1.54 -5.35
CA ILE A 195 11.96 -0.12 -5.50
C ILE A 195 11.96 0.21 -7.00
N ASP A 196 10.82 0.67 -7.51
CA ASP A 196 10.67 1.20 -8.86
C ASP A 196 11.42 2.54 -8.92
N TRP A 197 12.75 2.46 -8.97
CA TRP A 197 13.62 3.55 -9.36
C TRP A 197 13.54 3.64 -10.88
N GLU A 198 12.91 4.70 -11.39
CA GLU A 198 12.98 5.03 -12.81
C GLU A 198 14.34 5.68 -13.06
N LEU A 199 15.21 4.98 -13.79
CA LEU A 199 16.44 5.54 -14.32
C LEU A 199 16.14 6.19 -15.67
N PHE A 200 16.57 7.43 -15.84
CA PHE A 200 16.45 8.12 -17.13
C PHE A 200 17.77 8.85 -17.44
N PRO A 201 18.10 8.99 -18.74
CA PRO A 201 19.38 9.56 -19.15
C PRO A 201 19.48 11.03 -18.75
N PRO A 202 20.71 11.54 -18.55
CA PRO A 202 20.94 12.97 -18.34
C PRO A 202 20.53 13.74 -19.60
N GLY A 203 19.69 14.75 -19.42
CA GLY A 203 19.32 15.73 -20.45
C GLY A 203 19.72 17.13 -20.02
N SER A 204 19.08 18.16 -20.60
CA SER A 204 19.18 19.49 -20.00
C SER A 204 18.62 19.50 -18.58
N VAL A 205 19.06 20.45 -17.76
CA VAL A 205 18.54 20.64 -16.39
C VAL A 205 17.02 20.78 -16.41
N GLU A 206 16.45 21.50 -17.39
CA GLU A 206 15.00 21.70 -17.48
C GLU A 206 14.24 20.42 -17.84
N GLU A 207 14.74 19.63 -18.78
CA GLU A 207 14.14 18.34 -19.14
C GLU A 207 14.18 17.37 -17.97
N THR A 208 15.31 17.34 -17.26
CA THR A 208 15.50 16.49 -16.07
C THR A 208 14.54 16.90 -14.95
N VAL A 209 14.41 18.20 -14.68
CA VAL A 209 13.44 18.72 -13.70
C VAL A 209 12.01 18.39 -14.13
N ALA A 210 11.67 18.55 -15.41
CA ALA A 210 10.35 18.19 -15.93
C ALA A 210 10.07 16.69 -15.76
N ALA A 211 11.06 15.81 -15.99
CA ALA A 211 10.94 14.36 -15.77
C ALA A 211 10.67 14.02 -14.30
N PHE A 212 11.37 14.64 -13.36
CA PHE A 212 11.12 14.47 -11.92
C PHE A 212 9.70 14.90 -11.52
N LEU A 213 9.23 16.02 -12.06
CA LEU A 213 7.93 16.63 -11.75
C LEU A 213 6.75 16.00 -12.52
N SER A 214 7.02 15.28 -13.61
CA SER A 214 6.01 14.69 -14.51
C SER A 214 4.96 13.85 -13.76
N GLY A 215 3.69 14.09 -14.01
CA GLY A 215 2.59 13.30 -13.43
C GLY A 215 2.37 13.49 -11.92
N ARG A 216 2.97 14.51 -11.28
CA ARG A 216 2.84 14.77 -9.84
C ARG A 216 2.49 16.23 -9.54
N LYS A 217 1.76 16.45 -8.43
CA LYS A 217 1.52 17.79 -7.88
C LYS A 217 2.55 18.09 -6.80
N PHE A 218 3.47 19.01 -7.08
CA PHE A 218 4.40 19.58 -6.12
C PHE A 218 4.01 21.03 -5.82
N ASP A 219 4.24 21.47 -4.58
CA ASP A 219 4.23 22.90 -4.25
C ASP A 219 5.46 23.60 -4.86
N ASP A 220 5.41 24.93 -4.96
CA ASP A 220 6.46 25.68 -5.65
C ASP A 220 7.81 25.65 -4.91
N ALA A 221 7.79 25.51 -3.58
CA ALA A 221 8.98 25.33 -2.78
C ALA A 221 9.71 24.02 -3.12
N LYS A 222 8.98 22.92 -3.28
CA LYS A 222 9.54 21.61 -3.67
C LYS A 222 9.99 21.59 -5.11
N LYS A 223 9.30 22.27 -6.03
CA LYS A 223 9.79 22.43 -7.41
C LYS A 223 11.13 23.16 -7.43
N GLY A 224 11.26 24.23 -6.62
CA GLY A 224 12.52 24.94 -6.43
C GLY A 224 13.63 24.02 -5.88
N LEU A 225 13.30 23.21 -4.88
CA LEU A 225 14.25 22.28 -4.27
C LEU A 225 14.71 21.18 -5.25
N VAL A 226 13.80 20.59 -6.04
CA VAL A 226 14.13 19.63 -7.11
C VAL A 226 15.12 20.27 -8.09
N ARG A 227 14.82 21.48 -8.56
CA ARG A 227 15.69 22.22 -9.49
C ARG A 227 17.07 22.46 -8.91
N GLU A 228 17.15 22.89 -7.66
CA GLU A 228 18.42 23.11 -6.95
C GLU A 228 19.27 21.82 -6.90
N ARG A 229 18.64 20.66 -6.60
CA ARG A 229 19.33 19.37 -6.56
C ARG A 229 19.78 18.89 -7.92
N VAL A 230 18.93 19.01 -8.94
CA VAL A 230 19.31 18.66 -10.31
C VAL A 230 20.50 19.50 -10.77
N MET A 231 20.49 20.82 -10.54
CA MET A 231 21.62 21.71 -10.85
C MET A 231 22.90 21.34 -10.10
N LEU A 232 22.78 20.92 -8.83
CA LEU A 232 23.94 20.48 -8.04
C LEU A 232 24.54 19.19 -8.60
N PHE A 233 23.71 18.21 -8.95
CA PHE A 233 24.16 16.92 -9.49
C PHE A 233 24.71 17.05 -10.91
N ASP A 234 24.08 17.87 -11.75
CA ASP A 234 24.45 18.09 -13.15
C ASP A 234 25.91 18.58 -13.30
N ARG A 235 26.38 19.43 -12.37
CA ARG A 235 27.78 19.91 -12.32
C ARG A 235 28.82 18.78 -12.24
N LEU A 236 28.42 17.60 -11.76
CA LEU A 236 29.26 16.43 -11.60
C LEU A 236 29.06 15.39 -12.72
N LYS A 237 28.22 15.69 -13.72
CA LYS A 237 27.93 14.88 -14.92
C LYS A 237 27.50 13.44 -14.57
N PRO A 238 26.29 13.23 -14.04
CA PRO A 238 25.78 11.89 -13.74
C PRO A 238 25.55 11.07 -15.02
N GLU A 239 25.65 9.76 -14.92
CA GLU A 239 25.32 8.80 -16.00
C GLU A 239 23.81 8.64 -16.18
N ALA A 240 23.05 8.79 -15.09
CA ALA A 240 21.60 8.72 -15.08
C ALA A 240 21.02 9.45 -13.87
N TYR A 241 19.78 9.92 -13.99
CA TYR A 241 19.00 10.38 -12.85
C TYR A 241 18.11 9.26 -12.34
N ILE A 242 17.90 9.25 -11.02
CA ILE A 242 17.11 8.23 -10.33
C ILE A 242 15.91 8.91 -9.71
N ARG A 243 14.73 8.42 -10.05
CA ARG A 243 13.46 8.91 -9.51
C ARG A 243 12.70 7.79 -8.83
N GLY A 244 12.29 8.02 -7.59
CA GLY A 244 11.43 7.06 -6.88
C GLY A 244 10.00 7.07 -7.40
N GLN A 245 9.39 5.89 -7.54
CA GLN A 245 7.97 5.72 -7.86
C GLN A 245 7.13 5.40 -6.61
N GLY A 246 5.80 5.55 -6.74
CA GLY A 246 4.84 5.25 -5.67
C GLY A 246 5.11 5.98 -4.36
N GLY A 247 5.25 5.21 -3.25
CA GLY A 247 5.51 5.73 -1.90
C GLY A 247 6.88 6.40 -1.71
N PHE A 248 7.80 6.22 -2.66
CA PHE A 248 9.13 6.85 -2.70
C PHE A 248 9.16 8.05 -3.65
N GLY A 249 7.99 8.58 -4.05
CA GLY A 249 7.88 9.66 -5.03
C GLY A 249 8.49 11.01 -4.64
N THR A 250 9.04 11.14 -3.44
CA THR A 250 9.72 12.34 -2.96
C THR A 250 11.23 12.22 -2.93
N TYR A 251 11.77 11.11 -3.46
CA TYR A 251 13.19 10.90 -3.62
C TYR A 251 13.69 11.43 -4.96
N VAL A 252 14.78 12.19 -4.90
CA VAL A 252 15.55 12.67 -6.06
C VAL A 252 16.95 12.09 -5.92
N GLY A 253 17.44 11.43 -6.96
CA GLY A 253 18.78 10.87 -6.96
C GLY A 253 19.47 10.97 -8.31
N ALA A 254 20.77 10.67 -8.30
CA ALA A 254 21.62 10.64 -9.48
C ALA A 254 22.65 9.51 -9.34
N LYS A 255 22.86 8.78 -10.43
CA LYS A 255 23.88 7.75 -10.60
C LYS A 255 25.09 8.36 -11.27
N PHE A 256 26.27 8.20 -10.67
CA PHE A 256 27.53 8.72 -11.17
C PHE A 256 28.50 7.63 -11.63
N ALA A 257 28.27 6.40 -11.19
CA ALA A 257 28.90 5.16 -11.65
C ALA A 257 28.00 3.98 -11.25
N ASP A 258 28.32 2.77 -11.71
CA ASP A 258 27.60 1.54 -11.33
C ASP A 258 27.51 1.33 -9.81
N ASP A 259 28.53 1.78 -9.09
CA ASP A 259 28.71 1.62 -7.64
C ASP A 259 28.68 2.95 -6.88
N LEU A 260 28.17 4.04 -7.49
CA LEU A 260 28.14 5.37 -6.87
C LEU A 260 26.82 6.09 -7.16
N VAL A 261 25.96 6.17 -6.15
CA VAL A 261 24.63 6.76 -6.25
C VAL A 261 24.39 7.77 -5.15
N VAL A 262 23.72 8.86 -5.49
CA VAL A 262 23.34 9.92 -4.54
C VAL A 262 21.83 10.02 -4.50
N PHE A 263 21.24 10.21 -3.32
CA PHE A 263 19.79 10.36 -3.17
C PHE A 263 19.41 11.23 -1.97
N GLU A 264 18.29 11.93 -2.12
CA GLU A 264 17.70 12.80 -1.10
C GLU A 264 16.18 12.63 -1.09
N ASN A 265 15.59 12.63 0.12
CA ASN A 265 14.14 12.70 0.27
C ASN A 265 13.72 14.15 0.58
N LEU A 266 12.93 14.74 -0.32
CA LEU A 266 12.49 16.13 -0.25
C LEU A 266 11.49 16.41 0.88
N ASN A 267 10.80 15.38 1.40
CA ASN A 267 9.83 15.55 2.48
C ASN A 267 10.45 15.41 3.87
N TYR A 268 11.50 14.61 4.01
CA TYR A 268 12.05 14.20 5.30
C TYR A 268 13.54 13.91 5.22
N GLY A 269 14.33 14.40 6.19
CA GLY A 269 15.67 13.88 6.43
C GLY A 269 16.81 14.90 6.49
N ASN A 270 16.59 16.16 6.07
CA ASN A 270 17.55 17.27 6.01
C ASN A 270 19.00 16.82 5.76
N ALA A 271 19.18 15.90 4.82
CA ALA A 271 20.46 15.29 4.51
C ALA A 271 20.40 14.63 3.14
N LEU A 272 21.54 14.70 2.46
CA LEU A 272 21.86 13.97 1.25
C LEU A 272 22.62 12.70 1.63
N TYR A 273 22.41 11.62 0.89
CA TYR A 273 23.10 10.35 1.13
C TYR A 273 23.86 9.94 -0.12
N VAL A 274 25.13 9.56 0.05
CA VAL A 274 26.00 9.01 -0.99
C VAL A 274 26.19 7.52 -0.70
N LEU A 275 25.73 6.66 -1.60
CA LEU A 275 25.80 5.20 -1.52
C LEU A 275 26.89 4.67 -2.43
N TYR A 276 27.48 3.55 -2.00
CA TYR A 276 28.56 2.86 -2.70
C TYR A 276 28.11 1.50 -3.27
N HIS A 277 28.99 0.50 -3.22
CA HIS A 277 28.91 -0.78 -3.96
C HIS A 277 27.61 -1.56 -3.77
N GLN A 278 26.90 -1.37 -2.65
CA GLN A 278 25.63 -2.02 -2.36
C GLN A 278 24.44 -1.06 -2.37
N TRP A 279 24.46 -0.01 -3.18
CA TRP A 279 23.44 1.03 -3.16
C TRP A 279 22.01 0.50 -3.41
N GLN A 280 21.84 -0.56 -4.20
CA GLN A 280 20.53 -1.20 -4.40
C GLN A 280 19.98 -1.81 -3.10
N GLU A 281 20.85 -2.31 -2.22
CA GLU A 281 20.47 -2.88 -0.93
C GLU A 281 20.33 -1.78 0.15
N VAL A 282 21.22 -0.78 0.15
CA VAL A 282 21.15 0.33 1.10
C VAL A 282 19.95 1.24 0.83
N SER A 283 19.58 1.46 -0.44
CA SER A 283 18.40 2.25 -0.82
C SER A 283 17.07 1.61 -0.42
N LYS A 284 17.05 0.30 -0.12
CA LYS A 284 15.88 -0.45 0.43
C LYS A 284 15.72 -0.31 1.94
N ARG A 285 16.72 0.22 2.65
CA ARG A 285 16.68 0.38 4.10
C ARG A 285 15.75 1.53 4.50
N SER A 286 15.01 1.37 5.59
CA SER A 286 14.20 2.47 6.12
C SER A 286 15.12 3.59 6.64
N ARG A 287 14.65 4.84 6.63
CA ARG A 287 15.41 5.99 7.17
C ARG A 287 15.96 5.73 8.58
N ARG A 288 15.21 5.03 9.43
CA ARG A 288 15.64 4.69 10.80
C ARG A 288 16.81 3.71 10.80
N ASP A 289 16.87 2.81 9.83
CA ASP A 289 17.91 1.79 9.71
C ASP A 289 19.18 2.37 9.07
N ILE A 290 19.03 3.31 8.12
CA ILE A 290 20.17 4.09 7.60
C ILE A 290 20.80 4.94 8.73
N VAL A 291 20.00 5.55 9.61
CA VAL A 291 20.53 6.41 10.70
C VAL A 291 21.08 5.62 11.90
N ARG A 292 20.58 4.39 12.14
CA ARG A 292 21.02 3.55 13.28
C ARG A 292 22.10 2.53 12.93
N GLY A 293 22.26 2.17 11.65
CA GLY A 293 23.28 1.25 11.19
C GLY A 293 24.66 1.87 11.32
N ALA A 294 25.50 1.30 12.18
CA ALA A 294 26.94 1.60 12.27
C ALA A 294 27.74 0.99 11.09
N ASP A 295 27.06 0.54 10.03
CA ASP A 295 27.67 -0.01 8.81
C ASP A 295 28.02 1.11 7.83
N THR A 296 29.32 1.20 7.60
CA THR A 296 30.14 2.27 7.00
C THR A 296 30.04 2.48 5.49
N ASP A 297 29.09 1.87 4.77
CA ASP A 297 29.11 1.87 3.30
C ASP A 297 28.25 2.98 2.64
N PHE A 298 28.01 4.08 3.37
CA PHE A 298 27.42 5.30 2.81
C PHE A 298 27.87 6.55 3.57
N ASP A 299 27.93 7.69 2.89
CA ASP A 299 28.14 9.00 3.52
C ASP A 299 26.80 9.74 3.69
N ARG A 300 26.46 10.12 4.92
CA ARG A 300 25.35 11.02 5.21
C ARG A 300 25.85 12.45 5.34
N ILE A 301 25.26 13.35 4.55
CA ILE A 301 25.61 14.76 4.51
C ILE A 301 24.41 15.57 4.99
N PRO A 302 24.34 15.94 6.28
CA PRO A 302 23.29 16.81 6.79
C PRO A 302 23.35 18.18 6.11
N HIS A 303 22.20 18.82 5.83
CA HIS A 303 22.18 20.16 5.26
C HIS A 303 22.46 21.24 6.31
N THR A 304 23.68 21.23 6.85
CA THR A 304 24.26 22.30 7.66
C THR A 304 24.99 23.29 6.77
N LYS A 305 25.40 24.45 7.30
CA LYS A 305 26.17 25.43 6.51
C LYS A 305 27.40 24.77 5.87
N GLY A 306 27.55 24.91 4.55
CA GLY A 306 28.66 24.33 3.77
C GLY A 306 28.47 22.88 3.28
N TRP A 307 27.28 22.29 3.44
CA TRP A 307 27.03 20.90 3.05
C TRP A 307 27.25 20.61 1.56
N GLN A 308 26.97 21.58 0.68
CA GLN A 308 27.18 21.45 -0.77
C GLN A 308 28.67 21.29 -1.12
N ASP A 309 29.55 22.01 -0.41
CA ASP A 309 31.00 21.91 -0.60
C ASP A 309 31.52 20.56 -0.07
N ALA A 310 30.99 20.10 1.06
CA ALA A 310 31.28 18.77 1.59
C ALA A 310 30.88 17.67 0.61
N PHE A 311 29.68 17.78 0.02
CA PHE A 311 29.21 16.88 -1.03
C PHE A 311 30.13 16.89 -2.25
N GLN A 312 30.48 18.07 -2.78
CA GLN A 312 31.39 18.17 -3.93
C GLN A 312 32.75 17.57 -3.63
N LYS A 313 33.29 17.76 -2.41
CA LYS A 313 34.57 17.19 -1.99
C LYS A 313 34.54 15.66 -1.97
N ILE A 314 33.48 15.07 -1.41
CA ILE A 314 33.28 13.61 -1.38
C ILE A 314 33.18 13.08 -2.82
N MET A 315 32.30 13.66 -3.64
CA MET A 315 32.09 13.19 -5.00
C MET A 315 33.34 13.31 -5.88
N ARG A 316 34.10 14.41 -5.79
CA ARG A 316 35.36 14.55 -6.54
C ARG A 316 36.38 13.49 -6.15
N ARG A 317 36.48 13.17 -4.85
CA ARG A 317 37.36 12.10 -4.36
C ARG A 317 36.93 10.74 -4.93
N GLU A 318 35.65 10.42 -4.86
CA GLU A 318 35.11 9.13 -5.27
C GLU A 318 35.13 8.92 -6.79
N LEU A 319 34.86 9.97 -7.57
CA LEU A 319 35.02 9.97 -9.02
C LEU A 319 36.51 9.86 -9.43
N ALA A 320 37.42 10.52 -8.71
CA ALA A 320 38.85 10.44 -9.00
C ALA A 320 39.43 9.04 -8.73
N LYS A 321 38.98 8.37 -7.65
CA LYS A 321 39.36 6.97 -7.36
C LYS A 321 38.99 6.03 -8.50
N ARG A 322 37.80 6.20 -9.08
CA ARG A 322 37.27 5.37 -10.17
C ARG A 322 37.88 5.68 -11.55
N ARG A 323 38.45 6.88 -11.71
CA ARG A 323 39.20 7.28 -12.91
C ARG A 323 40.63 6.75 -12.96
N LYS A 324 41.21 6.36 -11.82
CA LYS A 324 42.50 5.67 -11.81
C LYS A 324 42.26 4.21 -12.22
N PRO A 325 42.84 3.73 -13.33
CA PRO A 325 42.77 2.31 -13.64
C PRO A 325 43.41 1.55 -12.46
N GLY A 326 42.83 0.41 -12.10
CA GLY A 326 43.42 -0.48 -11.10
C GLY A 326 44.90 -0.71 -11.40
N GLY A 327 45.74 -0.55 -10.37
CA GLY A 327 47.11 -1.05 -10.39
C GLY A 327 47.13 -2.56 -10.23
#